data_AF-A0A7S0L906-F1
#
_entry.id   AF-A0A7S0L906-F1
#
_cell.length_a   1.000
_cell.length_b   1.000
_cell.length_c   1.000
_cell.angle_alpha   90.00
_cell.angle_beta   90.00
_cell.angle_gamma   90.00
#
_symmetry.space_group_name_H-M   'P 1'
#
loop_
_entity.id
_entity.type
_entity.pdbx_description
1 polymer ?
#
loop_
_entity_poly.entity_id
_entity_poly.type
_entity_poly.pdbx_seq_one_letter_code
_entity_poly.pdbx_strand_id
1 'polypeptide(L)'
;GVQFPTPIPPPATLPLPHLIALLDEIVCGEVAWYSGLPLVQTLFRLDWMHDIDKVEDSRTHAVLLATSKAAAAVRTLVLRGDVGDEEDFSPACHGLNLHDIVPDTDILRQLTSAEEETQAELRTAKAAGAGGGGDPSVQAALLEAVLCRLRLRRAHLAIVCSLSKPGPKHCESCKKMLTFGPPPPR
;
A
#
# COMPACT_ATOMS: atom_id res chain seq x y z
N GLY A 1 10.60 11.82 -32.95
CA GLY A 1 10.63 11.20 -31.62
C GLY A 1 9.22 11.15 -31.09
N VAL A 2 8.75 10.00 -30.64
CA VAL A 2 7.44 9.89 -30.01
C VAL A 2 7.51 10.66 -28.70
N GLN A 3 6.78 11.76 -28.60
CA GLN A 3 6.65 12.51 -27.36
C GLN A 3 5.63 11.76 -26.51
N PHE A 4 6.12 11.00 -25.54
CA PHE A 4 5.24 10.37 -24.57
C PHE A 4 4.53 11.48 -23.77
N PRO A 5 3.22 11.35 -23.49
CA PRO A 5 2.52 12.30 -22.64
C PRO A 5 3.26 12.38 -21.31
N THR A 6 3.56 13.61 -20.88
CA THR A 6 4.10 13.84 -19.54
C THR A 6 3.09 13.35 -18.51
N PRO A 7 3.51 12.54 -17.51
CA PRO A 7 2.62 12.11 -16.44
C PRO A 7 1.93 13.29 -15.80
N ILE A 8 0.64 13.15 -15.50
CA ILE A 8 -0.10 14.18 -14.77
C ILE A 8 0.50 14.27 -13.36
N PRO A 9 0.98 15.44 -12.93
CA PRO A 9 1.54 15.57 -11.60
C PRO A 9 0.45 15.22 -10.56
N PRO A 10 0.82 14.51 -9.48
CA PRO A 10 -0.12 14.23 -8.41
C PRO A 10 -0.65 15.55 -7.82
N PRO A 11 -1.93 15.63 -7.45
CA PRO A 11 -2.46 16.82 -6.79
C PRO A 11 -1.78 17.00 -5.42
N ALA A 12 -1.65 18.26 -4.97
CA ALA A 12 -1.05 18.58 -3.67
C ALA A 12 -1.78 17.92 -2.49
N THR A 13 -3.11 17.71 -2.62
CA THR A 13 -3.90 16.90 -1.69
C THR A 13 -4.86 16.03 -2.48
N LEU A 14 -4.98 14.75 -2.09
CA LEU A 14 -5.89 13.81 -2.74
C LEU A 14 -7.20 13.69 -1.93
N PRO A 15 -8.37 13.99 -2.51
CA PRO A 15 -9.64 13.82 -1.82
C PRO A 15 -9.85 12.38 -1.33
N LEU A 16 -10.48 12.20 -0.17
CA LEU A 16 -10.66 10.88 0.46
C LEU A 16 -11.27 9.82 -0.49
N PRO A 17 -12.31 10.12 -1.31
CA PRO A 17 -12.84 9.14 -2.25
C PRO A 17 -11.80 8.68 -3.29
N HIS A 18 -10.93 9.59 -3.76
CA HIS A 18 -9.88 9.25 -4.72
C HIS A 18 -8.74 8.47 -4.05
N LEU A 19 -8.41 8.76 -2.78
CA LEU A 19 -7.45 7.96 -2.02
C LEU A 19 -7.97 6.53 -1.78
N ILE A 20 -9.27 6.37 -1.49
CA ILE A 20 -9.92 5.06 -1.41
C ILE A 20 -9.79 4.31 -2.73
N ALA A 21 -10.14 4.96 -3.85
CA ALA A 21 -10.03 4.36 -5.17
C ALA A 21 -8.59 3.93 -5.49
N LEU A 22 -7.60 4.78 -5.18
CA LEU A 22 -6.18 4.44 -5.35
C LEU A 22 -5.78 3.21 -4.54
N LEU A 23 -6.16 3.15 -3.27
CA LEU A 23 -5.87 2.01 -2.38
C LEU A 23 -6.50 0.71 -2.89
N ASP A 24 -7.74 0.78 -3.38
CA ASP A 24 -8.44 -0.38 -3.95
C ASP A 24 -7.78 -0.83 -5.27
N GLU A 25 -7.35 0.11 -6.11
CA GLU A 25 -6.66 -0.18 -7.36
C GLU A 25 -5.27 -0.81 -7.16
N ILE A 26 -4.57 -0.41 -6.09
CA ILE A 26 -3.32 -1.05 -5.69
C ILE A 26 -3.55 -2.52 -5.35
N VAL A 27 -4.58 -2.83 -4.56
CA VAL A 27 -4.90 -4.22 -4.20
C VAL A 27 -5.27 -5.04 -5.44
N CYS A 28 -6.08 -4.48 -6.34
CA CYS A 28 -6.40 -5.11 -7.63
C CYS A 28 -5.14 -5.38 -8.46
N GLY A 29 -4.22 -4.41 -8.52
CA GLY A 29 -2.95 -4.54 -9.23
C GLY A 29 -2.04 -5.59 -8.61
N GLU A 30 -1.95 -5.68 -7.28
CA GLU A 30 -1.22 -6.73 -6.58
C GLU A 30 -1.77 -8.11 -6.91
N VAL A 31 -3.09 -8.31 -6.81
CA VAL A 31 -3.74 -9.60 -7.13
C VAL A 31 -3.52 -9.99 -8.59
N ALA A 32 -3.65 -9.05 -9.52
CA ALA A 32 -3.39 -9.26 -10.93
C ALA A 32 -1.93 -9.70 -11.19
N TRP A 33 -0.96 -9.06 -10.51
CA TRP A 33 0.45 -9.43 -10.62
C TRP A 33 0.75 -10.80 -10.02
N TYR A 34 0.19 -11.10 -8.85
CA TYR A 34 0.30 -12.41 -8.22
C TYR A 34 -0.31 -13.53 -9.07
N SER A 35 -1.24 -13.19 -9.97
CA SER A 35 -1.84 -14.11 -10.93
C SER A 35 -1.04 -14.26 -12.23
N GLY A 36 0.17 -13.70 -12.31
CA GLY A 36 1.11 -13.86 -13.43
C GLY A 36 1.17 -12.70 -14.42
N LEU A 37 0.34 -11.66 -14.29
CA LEU A 37 0.40 -10.51 -15.21
C LEU A 37 1.62 -9.63 -14.92
N PRO A 38 2.30 -9.06 -15.94
CA PRO A 38 3.50 -8.26 -15.73
C PRO A 38 3.30 -7.05 -14.82
N LEU A 39 4.30 -6.76 -13.98
CA LEU A 39 4.26 -5.64 -13.02
C LEU A 39 3.98 -4.27 -13.67
N VAL A 40 4.47 -4.07 -14.91
CA VAL A 40 4.23 -2.87 -15.73
C VAL A 40 2.77 -2.71 -16.17
N GLN A 41 2.04 -3.82 -16.31
CA GLN A 41 0.63 -3.83 -16.71
C GLN A 41 -0.33 -3.77 -15.51
N THR A 42 0.18 -3.97 -14.30
CA THR A 42 -0.62 -4.09 -13.07
C THR A 42 -0.39 -2.90 -12.14
N LEU A 43 0.69 -2.88 -11.36
CA LEU A 43 0.97 -1.82 -10.39
C LEU A 43 1.52 -0.56 -11.04
N PHE A 44 2.45 -0.72 -11.98
CA PHE A 44 3.06 0.41 -12.68
C PHE A 44 2.20 0.93 -13.85
N ARG A 45 0.94 0.51 -13.93
CA ARG A 45 -0.07 1.24 -14.72
C ARG A 45 -0.51 2.54 -14.02
N LEU A 46 -0.27 2.65 -12.72
CA LEU A 46 -0.56 3.84 -11.94
C LEU A 46 0.56 4.86 -12.20
N ASP A 47 0.22 5.99 -12.83
CA ASP A 47 1.19 6.98 -13.31
C ASP A 47 2.18 7.41 -12.22
N TRP A 48 1.70 7.59 -10.99
CA TRP A 48 2.52 8.07 -9.87
C TRP A 48 3.51 7.04 -9.33
N MET A 49 3.38 5.75 -9.69
CA MET A 49 4.36 4.72 -9.32
C MET A 49 5.71 4.91 -10.01
N HIS A 50 5.74 5.61 -11.15
CA HIS A 50 6.97 5.88 -11.89
C HIS A 50 7.81 7.02 -11.29
N ASP A 51 7.20 7.87 -10.47
CA ASP A 51 7.82 9.09 -9.95
C ASP A 51 7.26 9.45 -8.56
N ILE A 52 7.41 8.52 -7.63
CA ILE A 52 6.85 8.62 -6.27
C ILE A 52 7.40 9.84 -5.53
N ASP A 53 8.68 10.19 -5.76
CA ASP A 53 9.34 11.33 -5.12
C ASP A 53 8.68 12.69 -5.42
N LYS A 54 7.86 12.78 -6.48
CA LYS A 54 7.08 13.99 -6.82
C LYS A 54 5.71 14.08 -6.14
N VAL A 55 5.32 13.06 -5.38
CA VAL A 55 4.02 13.02 -4.67
C VAL A 55 4.13 13.80 -3.37
N GLU A 56 3.47 14.96 -3.31
CA GLU A 56 3.50 15.85 -2.14
C GLU A 56 2.58 15.39 -1.00
N ASP A 57 1.41 14.82 -1.33
CA ASP A 57 0.44 14.35 -0.34
C ASP A 57 1.02 13.18 0.47
N SER A 58 1.21 13.38 1.78
CA SER A 58 1.92 12.43 2.66
C SER A 58 1.30 11.04 2.69
N ARG A 59 -0.04 10.95 2.70
CA ARG A 59 -0.79 9.68 2.71
C ARG A 59 -0.58 8.95 1.40
N THR A 60 -0.74 9.65 0.28
CA THR A 60 -0.57 9.09 -1.07
C THR A 60 0.86 8.63 -1.28
N HIS A 61 1.85 9.46 -0.91
CA HIS A 61 3.27 9.13 -0.99
C HIS A 61 3.59 7.85 -0.19
N ALA A 62 3.18 7.78 1.07
CA ALA A 62 3.41 6.62 1.93
C ALA A 62 2.82 5.33 1.35
N VAL A 63 1.61 5.42 0.77
CA VAL A 63 0.91 4.28 0.15
C VAL A 63 1.62 3.80 -1.11
N LEU A 64 2.04 4.70 -2.00
CA LEU A 64 2.76 4.33 -3.22
C LEU A 64 4.13 3.73 -2.90
N LEU A 65 4.87 4.33 -1.95
CA LEU A 65 6.16 3.82 -1.51
C LEU A 65 6.04 2.43 -0.87
N ALA A 66 5.01 2.22 -0.05
CA ALA A 66 4.67 0.90 0.49
C ALA A 66 4.27 -0.11 -0.60
N THR A 67 3.70 0.35 -1.70
CA THR A 67 3.37 -0.49 -2.87
C THR A 67 4.61 -0.96 -3.59
N SER A 68 5.49 -0.01 -3.91
CA SER A 68 6.79 -0.28 -4.49
C SER A 68 7.61 -1.27 -3.64
N LYS A 69 7.70 -1.03 -2.33
CA LYS A 69 8.47 -1.89 -1.42
C LYS A 69 7.85 -3.28 -1.25
N ALA A 70 6.51 -3.38 -1.17
CA ALA A 70 5.85 -4.68 -1.10
C ALA A 70 6.14 -5.51 -2.36
N ALA A 71 6.15 -4.87 -3.54
CA ALA A 71 6.52 -5.55 -4.78
C ALA A 71 7.96 -6.10 -4.73
N ALA A 72 8.93 -5.31 -4.26
CA ALA A 72 10.30 -5.81 -4.06
C ALA A 72 10.37 -7.01 -3.10
N ALA A 73 9.65 -6.92 -1.97
CA ALA A 73 9.63 -7.96 -0.96
C ALA A 73 9.00 -9.27 -1.47
N VAL A 74 7.86 -9.18 -2.17
CA VAL A 74 7.19 -10.34 -2.78
C VAL A 74 8.06 -10.95 -3.87
N ARG A 75 8.65 -10.14 -4.74
CA ARG A 75 9.59 -10.65 -5.76
C ARG A 75 10.74 -11.42 -5.13
N THR A 76 11.31 -10.91 -4.05
CA THR A 76 12.38 -11.59 -3.29
C THR A 76 11.90 -12.92 -2.70
N LEU A 77 10.66 -12.96 -2.20
CA LEU A 77 10.06 -14.17 -1.65
C LEU A 77 9.84 -15.24 -2.74
N VAL A 78 9.26 -14.86 -3.88
CA VAL A 78 8.96 -15.76 -5.00
C VAL A 78 10.25 -16.33 -5.60
N LEU A 79 11.25 -15.47 -5.86
CA LEU A 79 12.53 -15.90 -6.43
C LEU A 79 13.34 -16.82 -5.50
N ARG A 80 13.05 -16.82 -4.19
CA ARG A 80 13.63 -17.79 -3.25
C ARG A 80 12.96 -19.17 -3.36
N GLY A 81 11.73 -19.22 -3.84
CA GLY A 81 10.92 -20.44 -3.90
C GLY A 81 11.26 -21.39 -5.06
N ASP A 82 12.32 -21.12 -5.83
CA ASP A 82 12.70 -21.87 -7.05
C ASP A 82 11.53 -22.02 -8.04
N VAL A 83 10.75 -20.94 -8.18
CA VAL A 83 9.59 -20.87 -9.08
C VAL A 83 10.08 -20.75 -10.52
N GLY A 84 9.49 -21.52 -11.44
CA GLY A 84 9.78 -21.45 -12.87
C GLY A 84 9.42 -20.08 -13.44
N ASP A 85 10.37 -19.43 -14.11
CA ASP A 85 10.18 -18.11 -14.73
C ASP A 85 9.11 -18.19 -15.84
N GLU A 86 8.19 -17.23 -15.89
CA GLU A 86 7.11 -17.07 -16.88
C GLU A 86 5.99 -18.14 -16.92
N GLU A 87 6.10 -19.27 -16.21
CA GLU A 87 5.03 -20.27 -16.08
C GLU A 87 4.08 -19.95 -14.91
N ASP A 88 4.64 -19.56 -13.75
CA ASP A 88 3.89 -19.34 -12.51
C ASP A 88 3.88 -17.88 -12.03
N PHE A 89 4.89 -17.09 -12.41
CA PHE A 89 5.04 -15.70 -11.96
C PHE A 89 5.85 -14.88 -12.97
N SER A 90 5.56 -13.57 -13.06
CA SER A 90 6.36 -12.62 -13.85
C SER A 90 7.22 -11.75 -12.93
N PRO A 91 8.45 -12.16 -12.56
CA PRO A 91 9.34 -11.40 -11.68
C PRO A 91 10.09 -10.27 -12.40
N ALA A 92 9.97 -10.15 -13.71
CA ALA A 92 10.72 -9.17 -14.50
C ALA A 92 10.28 -7.73 -14.19
N CYS A 93 11.22 -6.94 -13.66
CA CYS A 93 10.98 -5.53 -13.29
C CYS A 93 11.45 -4.53 -14.35
N HIS A 94 12.15 -4.94 -15.42
CA HIS A 94 12.48 -4.07 -16.57
C HIS A 94 12.99 -2.65 -16.24
N GLY A 95 13.78 -2.48 -15.17
CA GLY A 95 14.32 -1.18 -14.75
C GLY A 95 13.40 -0.31 -13.88
N LEU A 96 12.23 -0.82 -13.46
CA LEU A 96 11.32 -0.14 -12.54
C LEU A 96 12.00 0.09 -11.17
N ASN A 97 11.84 1.29 -10.63
CA ASN A 97 12.37 1.66 -9.32
C ASN A 97 11.46 1.09 -8.21
N LEU A 98 11.92 0.04 -7.53
CA LEU A 98 11.19 -0.55 -6.41
C LEU A 98 11.53 0.08 -5.04
N HIS A 99 12.32 1.15 -5.01
CA HIS A 99 12.70 1.88 -3.80
C HIS A 99 13.41 0.99 -2.76
N ASP A 100 14.29 0.11 -3.24
CA ASP A 100 15.05 -0.82 -2.39
C ASP A 100 15.94 -0.11 -1.37
N ILE A 101 16.41 1.10 -1.69
CA ILE A 101 17.27 1.93 -0.84
C ILE A 101 16.57 2.49 0.41
N VAL A 102 15.24 2.63 0.38
CA VAL A 102 14.50 3.21 1.51
C VAL A 102 14.28 2.12 2.57
N PRO A 103 14.65 2.33 3.85
CA PRO A 103 14.46 1.31 4.88
C PRO A 103 13.00 0.95 5.12
N ASP A 104 12.70 -0.35 5.30
CA ASP A 104 11.34 -0.84 5.63
C ASP A 104 10.73 -0.07 6.82
N THR A 105 11.55 0.22 7.82
CA THR A 105 11.15 0.91 9.06
C THR A 105 10.67 2.34 8.80
N ASP A 106 11.25 3.04 7.84
CA ASP A 106 10.85 4.40 7.51
C ASP A 106 9.50 4.44 6.80
N ILE A 107 9.27 3.48 5.90
CA ILE A 107 7.99 3.36 5.19
C ILE A 107 6.88 2.97 6.16
N LEU A 108 7.14 2.00 7.05
CA LEU A 108 6.19 1.61 8.10
C LEU A 108 5.87 2.77 9.05
N ARG A 109 6.86 3.62 9.37
CA ARG A 109 6.66 4.84 10.16
C ARG A 109 5.77 5.85 9.42
N GLN A 110 5.99 6.06 8.12
CA GLN A 110 5.13 6.95 7.32
C GLN A 110 3.68 6.47 7.28
N LEU A 111 3.44 5.16 7.08
CA LEU A 111 2.09 4.59 7.15
C LEU A 111 1.46 4.74 8.54
N THR A 112 2.24 4.59 9.60
CA THR A 112 1.75 4.79 10.97
C THR A 112 1.34 6.25 11.22
N SER A 113 2.14 7.22 10.75
CA SER A 113 1.77 8.65 10.80
C SER A 113 0.46 8.91 10.06
N ALA A 114 0.32 8.37 8.84
CA ALA A 114 -0.90 8.49 8.05
C ALA A 114 -2.14 7.88 8.75
N GLU A 115 -1.97 6.74 9.45
CA GLU A 115 -3.03 6.14 10.27
C GLU A 115 -3.42 7.03 11.46
N GLU A 116 -2.44 7.58 12.18
CA GLU A 116 -2.66 8.44 13.33
C GLU A 116 -3.35 9.76 12.95
N GLU A 117 -2.91 10.39 11.86
CA GLU A 117 -3.51 11.59 11.27
C GLU A 117 -4.97 11.33 10.86
N THR A 118 -5.22 10.25 10.10
CA THR A 118 -6.57 9.88 9.65
C THR A 118 -7.47 9.52 10.85
N GLN A 119 -6.92 8.87 11.88
CA GLN A 119 -7.63 8.53 13.11
C GLN A 119 -8.00 9.79 13.92
N ALA A 120 -7.14 10.81 13.94
CA ALA A 120 -7.42 12.08 14.57
C ALA A 120 -8.51 12.87 13.80
N GLU A 121 -8.40 12.94 12.47
CA GLU A 121 -9.42 13.53 11.60
C GLU A 121 -10.79 12.85 11.80
N LEU A 122 -10.82 11.52 11.92
CA LEU A 122 -12.04 10.74 12.15
C LEU A 122 -12.69 11.08 13.50
N ARG A 123 -11.90 11.25 14.57
CA ARG A 123 -12.40 11.66 15.88
C ARG A 123 -13.03 13.05 15.82
N THR A 124 -12.37 13.99 15.14
CA THR A 124 -12.88 15.35 14.93
C THR A 124 -14.17 15.35 14.11
N ALA A 125 -14.24 14.58 13.03
CA ALA A 125 -15.44 14.46 12.20
C ALA A 125 -16.62 13.87 12.98
N LYS A 126 -16.39 12.83 13.78
CA LYS A 126 -17.41 12.23 14.67
C LYS A 126 -17.89 13.20 15.75
N ALA A 127 -17.01 14.04 16.29
CA ALA A 127 -17.38 15.08 17.26
C ALA A 127 -18.16 16.25 16.64
N ALA A 128 -17.78 16.69 15.44
CA ALA A 128 -18.43 17.77 14.71
C ALA A 128 -19.84 17.40 14.22
N GLY A 129 -20.12 16.11 14.02
CA GLY A 129 -21.43 15.62 13.61
C GLY A 129 -22.56 15.80 14.61
N ALA A 130 -22.25 16.32 15.81
CA ALA A 130 -23.25 16.71 16.80
C ALA A 130 -23.85 18.12 16.57
N GLY A 131 -23.43 18.90 15.55
CA GLY A 131 -23.94 20.27 15.38
C GLY A 131 -23.73 21.03 14.06
N GLY A 132 -23.29 20.41 12.95
CA GLY A 132 -22.99 21.11 11.68
C GLY A 132 -23.73 20.59 10.44
N GLY A 133 -24.10 21.49 9.52
CA GLY A 133 -25.01 21.25 8.37
C GLY A 133 -24.45 20.63 7.09
N GLY A 134 -23.23 20.05 7.10
CA GLY A 134 -22.82 19.09 6.06
C GLY A 134 -23.01 17.67 6.61
N ASP A 135 -23.31 16.66 5.79
CA ASP A 135 -23.60 15.30 6.30
C ASP A 135 -22.36 14.68 6.98
N PRO A 136 -22.22 14.80 8.31
CA PRO A 136 -20.99 14.47 9.03
C PRO A 136 -20.76 12.96 9.01
N SER A 137 -21.82 12.19 8.75
CA SER A 137 -21.80 10.75 8.64
C SER A 137 -20.99 10.28 7.42
N VAL A 138 -21.08 11.00 6.30
CA VAL A 138 -20.38 10.63 5.05
C VAL A 138 -18.88 10.85 5.19
N GLN A 139 -18.46 12.01 5.73
CA GLN A 139 -17.03 12.30 5.94
C GLN A 139 -16.41 11.31 6.93
N ALA A 140 -17.10 11.00 8.03
CA ALA A 140 -16.65 10.00 8.99
C ALA A 140 -16.54 8.61 8.34
N ALA A 141 -17.49 8.21 7.50
CA ALA A 141 -17.45 6.94 6.78
C ALA A 141 -16.26 6.86 5.80
N LEU A 142 -15.97 7.94 5.07
CA LEU A 142 -14.81 8.02 4.18
C LEU A 142 -13.49 7.90 4.94
N LEU A 143 -13.35 8.62 6.06
CA LEU A 143 -12.15 8.54 6.91
C LEU A 143 -11.98 7.15 7.52
N GLU A 144 -13.07 6.50 7.93
CA GLU A 144 -13.05 5.13 8.44
C GLU A 144 -12.64 4.12 7.34
N ALA A 145 -13.12 4.32 6.12
CA ALA A 145 -12.75 3.54 4.95
C ALA A 145 -11.26 3.69 4.57
N VAL A 146 -10.72 4.91 4.62
CA VAL A 146 -9.28 5.17 4.41
C VAL A 146 -8.45 4.53 5.52
N LEU A 147 -8.83 4.72 6.78
CA LEU A 147 -8.09 4.20 7.93
C LEU A 147 -7.99 2.67 7.90
N CYS A 148 -9.08 1.97 7.56
CA CYS A 148 -9.08 0.52 7.41
C CYS A 148 -8.07 0.05 6.36
N ARG A 149 -8.03 0.72 5.20
CA ARG A 149 -7.13 0.40 4.09
C ARG A 149 -5.66 0.73 4.40
N LEU A 150 -5.39 1.84 5.10
CA LEU A 150 -4.04 2.17 5.57
C LEU A 150 -3.51 1.09 6.52
N ARG A 151 -4.34 0.65 7.48
CA ARG A 151 -4.01 -0.45 8.40
C ARG A 151 -3.72 -1.75 7.67
N LEU A 152 -4.57 -2.09 6.69
CA LEU A 152 -4.35 -3.25 5.83
C LEU A 152 -3.01 -3.12 5.08
N ARG A 153 -2.74 -1.97 4.46
CA ARG A 153 -1.49 -1.69 3.73
C ARG A 153 -0.27 -1.85 4.62
N ARG A 154 -0.29 -1.29 5.83
CA ARG A 154 0.82 -1.40 6.80
C ARG A 154 1.03 -2.82 7.26
N ALA A 155 -0.05 -3.54 7.60
CA ALA A 155 0.04 -4.94 7.98
C ALA A 155 0.59 -5.80 6.84
N HIS A 156 0.08 -5.62 5.62
CA HIS A 156 0.55 -6.30 4.42
C HIS A 156 2.05 -6.06 4.19
N LEU A 157 2.50 -4.79 4.16
CA LEU A 157 3.91 -4.44 4.00
C LEU A 157 4.79 -5.10 5.07
N ALA A 158 4.38 -5.01 6.34
CA ALA A 158 5.15 -5.58 7.45
C ALA A 158 5.29 -7.11 7.32
N ILE A 159 4.23 -7.79 6.90
CA ILE A 159 4.24 -9.24 6.67
C ILE A 159 5.17 -9.59 5.51
N VAL A 160 5.01 -8.97 4.34
CA VAL A 160 5.83 -9.33 3.16
C VAL A 160 7.30 -8.98 3.36
N CYS A 161 7.63 -7.86 4.00
CA CYS A 161 9.02 -7.51 4.35
C CYS A 161 9.62 -8.44 5.40
N SER A 162 8.81 -9.03 6.29
CA SER A 162 9.28 -10.04 7.23
C SER A 162 9.51 -11.38 6.51
N LEU A 163 8.55 -11.84 5.71
CA LEU A 163 8.67 -13.09 4.94
C LEU A 163 9.78 -13.06 3.90
N SER A 164 10.08 -11.89 3.34
CA SER A 164 11.20 -11.73 2.42
C SER A 164 12.55 -11.93 3.09
N LYS A 165 12.65 -11.93 4.43
CA LYS A 165 13.88 -12.23 5.17
C LYS A 165 14.02 -13.75 5.40
N PRO A 166 15.22 -14.32 5.25
CA PRO A 166 15.42 -15.76 5.43
C PRO A 166 15.28 -16.18 6.91
N GLY A 167 14.64 -17.33 7.15
CA GLY A 167 14.65 -18.03 8.44
C GLY A 167 13.27 -18.14 9.15
N PRO A 168 13.09 -19.16 10.01
CA PRO A 168 11.77 -19.53 10.57
C PRO A 168 11.18 -18.50 11.53
N LYS A 169 12.02 -17.74 12.23
CA LYS A 169 11.60 -16.67 13.16
C LYS A 169 10.71 -15.61 12.48
N HIS A 170 10.93 -15.37 11.20
CA HIS A 170 10.16 -14.38 10.44
C HIS A 170 8.75 -14.90 10.13
N CYS A 171 8.61 -16.19 9.81
CA CYS A 171 7.31 -16.84 9.65
C CYS A 171 6.50 -16.82 10.96
N GLU A 172 7.14 -17.07 12.10
CA GLU A 172 6.49 -16.99 13.42
C GLU A 172 6.03 -15.57 13.75
N SER A 173 6.85 -14.57 13.43
CA SER A 173 6.47 -13.16 13.58
C SER A 173 5.24 -12.82 12.74
N CYS A 174 5.20 -13.26 11.48
CA CYS A 174 4.06 -13.03 10.59
C CYS A 174 2.77 -13.70 11.09
N LYS A 175 2.84 -14.91 11.65
CA LYS A 175 1.68 -15.58 12.25
C LYS A 175 1.03 -14.72 13.34
N LYS A 176 1.84 -14.09 14.20
CA LYS A 176 1.36 -13.17 15.24
C LYS A 176 0.70 -11.92 14.67
N MET A 177 1.21 -11.43 13.53
CA MET A 177 0.66 -10.26 12.84
C MET A 177 -0.67 -10.55 12.13
N LEU A 178 -0.89 -11.80 11.70
CA LEU A 178 -2.13 -12.25 11.06
C LEU A 178 -3.24 -12.57 12.07
N THR A 179 -2.89 -12.97 13.28
CA THR A 179 -3.85 -13.19 14.37
C THR A 179 -4.30 -11.85 14.94
N PHE A 180 -5.21 -11.15 14.25
CA PHE A 180 -5.98 -10.06 14.83
C PHE A 180 -7.12 -10.65 15.67
N GLY A 181 -6.95 -10.66 16.99
CA GLY A 181 -8.03 -10.97 17.94
C GLY A 181 -7.64 -11.97 19.04
N PRO A 182 -8.37 -11.97 20.17
CA PRO A 182 -8.21 -13.00 21.19
C PRO A 182 -8.47 -14.39 20.58
N PRO A 183 -7.79 -15.44 21.08
CA PRO A 183 -7.97 -16.79 20.56
C PRO A 183 -9.45 -17.21 20.64
N PRO A 184 -9.93 -18.05 19.70
CA PRO A 184 -11.30 -18.58 19.77
C PRO A 184 -11.50 -19.30 21.12
N PRO A 185 -12.69 -19.17 21.74
CA PRO A 185 -12.98 -19.89 22.98
C PRO A 185 -12.82 -21.40 22.74
N ARG A 186 -12.14 -22.06 23.66
CA ARG A 186 -11.92 -23.52 23.66
C ARG A 186 -13.22 -24.28 23.89
#